data_AF-A0A9E4KGF2-F1
#
_entry.id   AF-A0A9E4KGF2-F1
#
_cell.length_a   1.000
_cell.length_b   1.000
_cell.length_c   1.000
_cell.angle_alpha   90.00
_cell.angle_beta   90.00
_cell.angle_gamma   90.00
#
_symmetry.space_group_name_H-M   'P 1'
#
loop_
_entity.id
_entity.type
_entity.pdbx_description
1 polymer ?
#
loop_
_entity_poly.entity_id
_entity_poly.type
_entity_poly.pdbx_seq_one_letter_code
_entity_poly.pdbx_strand_id
1 'polypeptide(L)'
;MKINQPVTNREKEVQQHQNILSTTDLKGAITYVNQDFIEVSGFDNEELCGRNHNVVRHPDMPPVAFESLWDTVKKGNPWMGIVKNRCKNGDHYWVDAYVMPILKGGETFEYQSVRYQPKREWIERAERIYQRLQLGKGFQTGLLARIGVRQKLIFGNLLALLPALMLGLSAESQALGLIGFAITGLLMIGVNSLLLSPLQKLATQAAEVYDQPAMRQVYTGRDDEFGQIQLALKMQSSQINAIVGRLSDTTSKLSNLAQVNYGTSVQANQGVEQQQQELSMVATAMTQMVATVQEIARNTALASEATRSGQKESESGQNVVQQTVDSINALSGDVQQAAAVIDRLSKQSADIGR
;
A
#
# COMPACT_ATOMS: atom_id res chain seq x y z
N MET A 1 21.79 -7.19 -23.31
CA MET A 1 21.25 -6.70 -22.01
C MET A 1 21.47 -5.20 -21.91
N LYS A 2 20.54 -4.45 -21.29
CA LYS A 2 20.68 -3.00 -21.07
C LYS A 2 21.81 -2.73 -20.08
N ILE A 3 22.75 -1.87 -20.43
CA ILE A 3 23.84 -1.41 -19.55
C ILE A 3 23.41 -0.05 -19.00
N ASN A 4 23.31 0.07 -17.68
CA ASN A 4 22.96 1.32 -17.03
C ASN A 4 24.23 2.12 -16.73
N GLN A 5 24.22 3.40 -17.11
CA GLN A 5 25.30 4.38 -16.90
C GLN A 5 24.70 5.63 -16.22
N PRO A 6 25.49 6.46 -15.52
CA PRO A 6 26.92 6.29 -15.21
C PRO A 6 27.16 5.27 -14.08
N VAL A 7 28.44 4.87 -13.88
CA VAL A 7 28.93 4.10 -12.72
C VAL A 7 30.13 4.81 -12.10
N THR A 8 30.06 5.13 -10.80
CA THR A 8 31.11 5.89 -10.07
C THR A 8 32.06 4.99 -9.28
N ASN A 9 31.73 3.69 -9.11
CA ASN A 9 32.40 2.74 -8.22
C ASN A 9 32.44 3.12 -6.74
N ARG A 10 31.67 4.12 -6.31
CA ARG A 10 31.49 4.42 -4.88
C ARG A 10 30.37 3.55 -4.31
N GLU A 11 30.66 2.88 -3.20
CA GLU A 11 29.67 2.09 -2.47
C GLU A 11 28.85 3.00 -1.55
N LYS A 12 27.51 2.91 -1.66
CA LYS A 12 26.54 3.43 -0.71
C LYS A 12 26.06 2.26 0.14
N GLU A 13 26.47 2.26 1.39
CA GLU A 13 26.11 1.19 2.33
C GLU A 13 24.62 1.27 2.70
N VAL A 14 23.94 0.12 2.65
CA VAL A 14 22.56 -0.04 3.14
C VAL A 14 22.60 -0.14 4.66
N GLN A 15 21.79 0.64 5.36
CA GLN A 15 21.78 0.65 6.82
C GLN A 15 21.07 -0.60 7.38
N GLN A 16 21.46 -1.04 8.59
CA GLN A 16 20.93 -2.26 9.21
C GLN A 16 19.41 -2.26 9.39
N HIS A 17 18.81 -1.10 9.66
CA HIS A 17 17.36 -0.98 9.87
C HIS A 17 16.57 -0.86 8.57
N GLN A 18 17.23 -0.65 7.42
CA GLN A 18 16.54 -0.47 6.15
C GLN A 18 16.08 -1.82 5.59
N ASN A 19 14.83 -1.86 5.16
CA ASN A 19 14.21 -2.98 4.48
C ASN A 19 13.77 -2.52 3.09
N ILE A 20 14.62 -2.75 2.08
CA ILE A 20 14.32 -2.34 0.71
C ILE A 20 13.29 -3.32 0.11
N LEU A 21 12.04 -2.87 -0.01
CA LEU A 21 10.91 -3.66 -0.49
C LEU A 21 10.46 -3.19 -1.89
N SER A 22 10.22 -4.17 -2.78
CA SER A 22 9.55 -3.92 -4.05
C SER A 22 8.67 -5.10 -4.45
N THR A 23 7.57 -4.83 -5.16
CA THR A 23 6.82 -5.86 -5.88
C THR A 23 6.82 -5.59 -7.38
N THR A 24 6.64 -6.65 -8.16
CA THR A 24 6.56 -6.58 -9.62
C THR A 24 5.38 -7.40 -10.14
N ASP A 25 4.94 -7.08 -11.34
CA ASP A 25 4.11 -7.98 -12.13
C ASP A 25 4.90 -9.22 -12.59
N LEU A 26 4.23 -10.13 -13.30
CA LEU A 26 4.84 -11.37 -13.82
C LEU A 26 5.85 -11.13 -14.95
N LYS A 27 5.87 -9.93 -15.53
CA LYS A 27 6.84 -9.52 -16.57
C LYS A 27 8.08 -8.87 -15.96
N GLY A 28 8.07 -8.58 -14.65
CA GLY A 28 9.17 -7.95 -13.92
C GLY A 28 9.09 -6.42 -13.88
N ALA A 29 7.96 -5.83 -14.28
CA ALA A 29 7.70 -4.40 -14.12
C ALA A 29 7.32 -4.10 -12.68
N ILE A 30 8.00 -3.13 -12.07
CA ILE A 30 7.78 -2.72 -10.68
C ILE A 30 6.37 -2.15 -10.54
N THR A 31 5.62 -2.68 -9.57
CA THR A 31 4.26 -2.21 -9.23
C THR A 31 4.22 -1.46 -7.92
N TYR A 32 5.20 -1.69 -7.03
CA TYR A 32 5.34 -0.97 -5.77
C TYR A 32 6.80 -0.93 -5.32
N VAL A 33 7.19 0.15 -4.67
CA VAL A 33 8.44 0.33 -3.92
C VAL A 33 8.15 1.04 -2.61
N ASN A 34 8.89 0.69 -1.56
CA ASN A 34 8.81 1.42 -0.29
C ASN A 34 9.81 2.59 -0.25
N GLN A 35 9.69 3.39 0.82
CA GLN A 35 10.51 4.57 1.05
C GLN A 35 12.02 4.25 1.12
N ASP A 36 12.41 3.15 1.79
CA ASP A 36 13.82 2.73 1.86
C ASP A 36 14.43 2.49 0.47
N PHE A 37 13.65 1.95 -0.48
CA PHE A 37 14.14 1.74 -1.84
C PHE A 37 14.36 3.07 -2.57
N ILE A 38 13.45 4.03 -2.42
CA ILE A 38 13.60 5.38 -2.98
C ILE A 38 14.87 6.04 -2.40
N GLU A 39 15.03 6.02 -1.08
CA GLU A 39 16.16 6.66 -0.39
C GLU A 39 17.51 6.04 -0.74
N VAL A 40 17.60 4.71 -0.77
CA VAL A 40 18.85 4.02 -1.09
C VAL A 40 19.19 4.19 -2.57
N SER A 41 18.23 3.97 -3.47
CA SER A 41 18.48 4.01 -4.91
C SER A 41 18.61 5.43 -5.47
N GLY A 42 17.99 6.42 -4.82
CA GLY A 42 17.92 7.81 -5.28
C GLY A 42 17.02 8.02 -6.50
N PHE A 43 16.22 7.02 -6.88
CA PHE A 43 15.17 7.16 -7.90
C PHE A 43 13.84 7.49 -7.24
N ASP A 44 13.04 8.31 -7.93
CA ASP A 44 11.70 8.64 -7.49
C ASP A 44 10.71 7.52 -7.82
N ASN A 45 9.56 7.52 -7.16
CA ASN A 45 8.54 6.47 -7.33
C ASN A 45 8.07 6.38 -8.79
N GLU A 46 7.86 7.53 -9.44
CA GLU A 46 7.42 7.66 -10.83
C GLU A 46 8.47 7.16 -11.83
N GLU A 47 9.74 7.16 -11.44
CA GLU A 47 10.84 6.64 -12.26
C GLU A 47 10.98 5.11 -12.14
N LEU A 48 10.52 4.54 -11.02
CA LEU A 48 10.62 3.11 -10.73
C LEU A 48 9.35 2.35 -11.15
N CYS A 49 8.18 2.81 -10.74
CA CYS A 49 6.92 2.12 -11.01
C CYS A 49 6.60 2.09 -12.51
N GLY A 50 6.13 0.94 -12.98
CA GLY A 50 5.91 0.66 -14.41
C GLY A 50 7.18 0.36 -15.22
N ARG A 51 8.38 0.51 -14.63
CA ARG A 51 9.64 0.12 -15.27
C ARG A 51 10.05 -1.29 -14.85
N ASN A 52 10.76 -1.99 -15.73
CA ASN A 52 11.38 -3.26 -15.38
C ASN A 52 12.44 -3.06 -14.30
N HIS A 53 12.53 -4.01 -13.36
CA HIS A 53 13.45 -3.95 -12.22
C HIS A 53 14.93 -3.78 -12.62
N ASN A 54 15.28 -4.13 -13.87
CA ASN A 54 16.61 -3.92 -14.43
C ASN A 54 17.07 -2.45 -14.47
N VAL A 55 16.22 -1.46 -14.19
CA VAL A 55 16.59 -0.03 -14.08
C VAL A 55 17.67 0.22 -13.02
N VAL A 56 17.69 -0.55 -11.94
CA VAL A 56 18.70 -0.45 -10.88
C VAL A 56 19.85 -1.45 -11.03
N ARG A 57 19.90 -2.23 -12.11
CA ARG A 57 20.93 -3.25 -12.29
C ARG A 57 22.31 -2.62 -12.46
N HIS A 58 23.29 -3.14 -11.73
CA HIS A 58 24.70 -2.82 -11.94
C HIS A 58 25.30 -3.59 -13.13
N PRO A 59 26.13 -2.98 -14.00
CA PRO A 59 26.81 -3.68 -15.10
C PRO A 59 27.66 -4.88 -14.65
N ASP A 60 28.27 -4.80 -13.48
CA ASP A 60 29.08 -5.89 -12.91
C ASP A 60 28.27 -7.15 -12.54
N MET A 61 26.95 -7.11 -12.52
CA MET A 61 26.17 -8.31 -12.23
C MET A 61 26.09 -9.22 -13.46
N PRO A 62 26.60 -10.48 -13.38
CA PRO A 62 26.60 -11.39 -14.51
C PRO A 62 25.17 -11.77 -14.92
N PRO A 63 24.87 -11.89 -16.23
CA PRO A 63 23.56 -12.31 -16.73
C PRO A 63 23.01 -13.58 -16.07
N VAL A 64 23.89 -14.58 -15.91
CA VAL A 64 23.58 -15.90 -15.34
C VAL A 64 23.02 -15.82 -13.91
N ALA A 65 23.42 -14.82 -13.12
CA ALA A 65 22.87 -14.63 -11.77
C ALA A 65 21.37 -14.28 -11.80
N PHE A 66 20.94 -13.47 -12.79
CA PHE A 66 19.53 -13.12 -12.96
C PHE A 66 18.74 -14.23 -13.66
N GLU A 67 19.36 -15.00 -14.56
CA GLU A 67 18.74 -16.20 -15.13
C GLU A 67 18.36 -17.19 -14.01
N SER A 68 19.29 -17.46 -13.09
CA SER A 68 19.03 -18.28 -11.90
C SER A 68 17.86 -17.76 -11.06
N LEU A 69 17.78 -16.45 -10.84
CA LEU A 69 16.64 -15.83 -10.14
C LEU A 69 15.33 -16.12 -10.85
N TRP A 70 15.24 -15.78 -12.14
CA TRP A 70 13.99 -15.92 -12.90
C TRP A 70 13.57 -17.38 -13.06
N ASP A 71 14.51 -18.29 -13.31
CA ASP A 71 14.23 -19.73 -13.41
C ASP A 71 13.71 -20.31 -12.09
N THR A 72 14.12 -19.74 -10.96
CA THR A 72 13.67 -20.18 -9.63
C THR A 72 12.27 -19.66 -9.33
N VAL A 73 12.04 -18.35 -9.45
CA VAL A 73 10.76 -17.74 -9.06
C VAL A 73 9.61 -18.08 -10.01
N LYS A 74 9.90 -18.32 -11.30
CA LYS A 74 8.89 -18.79 -12.26
C LYS A 74 8.42 -20.22 -12.01
N LYS A 75 9.22 -21.03 -11.32
CA LYS A 75 8.83 -22.38 -10.87
C LYS A 75 8.01 -22.36 -9.57
N GLY A 76 7.68 -21.19 -9.04
CA GLY A 76 6.98 -21.05 -7.76
C GLY A 76 7.89 -21.11 -6.53
N ASN A 77 9.21 -21.19 -6.73
CA ASN A 77 10.17 -21.31 -5.62
C ASN A 77 10.76 -19.96 -5.23
N PRO A 78 11.02 -19.72 -3.93
CA PRO A 78 11.76 -18.54 -3.51
C PRO A 78 13.23 -18.59 -3.95
N TRP A 79 13.81 -17.42 -4.19
CA TRP A 79 15.21 -17.24 -4.55
C TRP A 79 15.90 -16.32 -3.54
N MET A 80 17.18 -16.57 -3.29
CA MET A 80 18.01 -15.72 -2.46
C MET A 80 19.37 -15.50 -3.11
N GLY A 81 19.95 -14.31 -2.95
CA GLY A 81 21.29 -14.02 -3.42
C GLY A 81 21.78 -12.62 -3.10
N ILE A 82 23.11 -12.44 -3.19
CA ILE A 82 23.76 -11.15 -3.02
C ILE A 82 23.71 -10.36 -4.33
N VAL A 83 23.14 -9.16 -4.34
CA VAL A 83 22.96 -8.38 -5.57
C VAL A 83 23.64 -7.03 -5.47
N LYS A 84 24.45 -6.69 -6.47
CA LYS A 84 24.99 -5.35 -6.69
C LYS A 84 24.01 -4.54 -7.54
N ASN A 85 23.51 -3.45 -7.00
CA ASN A 85 22.62 -2.52 -7.69
C ASN A 85 23.28 -1.15 -7.85
N ARG A 86 22.78 -0.35 -8.78
CA ARG A 86 23.27 0.99 -9.13
C ARG A 86 22.23 2.03 -8.70
N CYS A 87 22.67 3.05 -7.97
CA CYS A 87 21.92 4.25 -7.63
C CYS A 87 21.76 5.18 -8.85
N LYS A 88 20.76 6.08 -8.83
CA LYS A 88 20.51 7.06 -9.91
C LYS A 88 21.75 7.88 -10.29
N ASN A 89 22.52 8.31 -9.30
CA ASN A 89 23.75 9.08 -9.46
C ASN A 89 24.96 8.27 -9.97
N GLY A 90 24.84 6.95 -10.10
CA GLY A 90 25.90 6.04 -10.55
C GLY A 90 26.70 5.36 -9.43
N ASP A 91 26.45 5.69 -8.16
CA ASP A 91 26.96 4.90 -7.03
C ASP A 91 26.35 3.49 -7.05
N HIS A 92 26.87 2.58 -6.22
CA HIS A 92 26.35 1.23 -6.12
C HIS A 92 26.07 0.83 -4.68
N TYR A 93 25.19 -0.14 -4.50
CA TYR A 93 24.87 -0.70 -3.19
C TYR A 93 24.69 -2.21 -3.29
N TRP A 94 25.10 -2.91 -2.25
CA TRP A 94 24.95 -4.35 -2.13
C TRP A 94 23.76 -4.69 -1.25
N VAL A 95 23.02 -5.73 -1.63
CA VAL A 95 21.88 -6.23 -0.87
C VAL A 95 21.95 -7.74 -0.74
N ASP A 96 21.53 -8.24 0.41
CA ASP A 96 21.08 -9.63 0.58
C ASP A 96 19.61 -9.69 0.18
N ALA A 97 19.34 -10.21 -1.03
CA ALA A 97 18.03 -10.21 -1.63
C ALA A 97 17.32 -11.55 -1.39
N TYR A 98 16.06 -11.48 -0.99
CA TYR A 98 15.14 -12.61 -0.98
C TYR A 98 13.94 -12.27 -1.85
N VAL A 99 13.63 -13.14 -2.81
CA VAL A 99 12.58 -12.95 -3.81
C VAL A 99 11.63 -14.12 -3.74
N MET A 100 10.32 -13.86 -3.67
CA MET A 100 9.31 -14.90 -3.62
C MET A 100 8.13 -14.59 -4.55
N PRO A 101 7.56 -15.61 -5.22
CA PRO A 101 6.25 -15.49 -5.85
C PRO A 101 5.16 -15.38 -4.79
N ILE A 102 4.21 -14.48 -5.02
CA ILE A 102 3.00 -14.36 -4.21
C ILE A 102 1.85 -14.96 -5.02
N LEU A 103 1.13 -15.88 -4.39
CA LEU A 103 0.05 -16.61 -5.03
C LEU A 103 -1.31 -15.97 -4.73
N LYS A 104 -2.20 -15.94 -5.72
CA LYS A 104 -3.61 -15.57 -5.57
C LYS A 104 -4.46 -16.64 -6.27
N GLY A 105 -5.27 -17.36 -5.51
CA GLY A 105 -6.10 -18.46 -6.07
C GLY A 105 -5.29 -19.65 -6.62
N GLY A 106 -4.06 -19.86 -6.13
CA GLY A 106 -3.17 -20.92 -6.58
C GLY A 106 -2.23 -20.53 -7.74
N GLU A 107 -2.45 -19.38 -8.38
CA GLU A 107 -1.59 -18.88 -9.45
C GLU A 107 -0.67 -17.76 -8.96
N THR A 108 0.52 -17.63 -9.53
CA THR A 108 1.42 -16.51 -9.21
C THR A 108 0.82 -15.22 -9.72
N PHE A 109 0.65 -14.23 -8.82
CA PHE A 109 0.04 -12.94 -9.10
C PHE A 109 1.08 -11.81 -9.17
N GLU A 110 2.06 -11.83 -8.27
CA GLU A 110 3.14 -10.84 -8.20
C GLU A 110 4.45 -11.53 -7.75
N TYR A 111 5.58 -10.91 -8.06
CA TYR A 111 6.84 -11.24 -7.41
C TYR A 111 7.17 -10.18 -6.39
N GLN A 112 7.62 -10.60 -5.20
CA GLN A 112 8.04 -9.69 -4.15
C GLN A 112 9.52 -9.90 -3.86
N SER A 113 10.25 -8.79 -3.67
CA SER A 113 11.63 -8.80 -3.18
C SER A 113 11.77 -7.95 -1.92
N VAL A 114 12.36 -8.54 -0.89
CA VAL A 114 12.92 -7.83 0.27
C VAL A 114 14.43 -7.90 0.23
N ARG A 115 15.08 -6.87 0.73
CA ARG A 115 16.53 -6.68 0.60
C ARG A 115 17.06 -5.98 1.84
N TYR A 116 18.09 -6.57 2.42
CA TYR A 116 18.74 -6.07 3.64
C TYR A 116 20.24 -5.86 3.40
N GLN A 117 20.90 -5.20 4.35
CA GLN A 117 22.35 -5.08 4.34
C GLN A 117 23.00 -6.48 4.37
N PRO A 118 23.86 -6.82 3.40
CA PRO A 118 24.60 -8.07 3.40
C PRO A 118 25.83 -7.98 4.30
N LYS A 119 26.29 -9.12 4.82
CA LYS A 119 27.59 -9.17 5.51
C LYS A 119 28.73 -8.96 4.52
N ARG A 120 29.81 -8.29 4.96
CA ARG A 120 30.98 -8.02 4.10
C ARG A 120 31.61 -9.30 3.53
N GLU A 121 31.69 -10.35 4.34
CA GLU A 121 32.16 -11.67 3.92
C GLU A 121 31.36 -12.30 2.78
N TRP A 122 30.06 -12.00 2.66
CA TRP A 122 29.21 -12.49 1.58
C TRP A 122 29.44 -11.70 0.30
N ILE A 123 29.63 -10.39 0.41
CA ILE A 123 29.99 -9.51 -0.72
C ILE A 123 31.30 -9.98 -1.35
N GLU A 124 32.36 -10.17 -0.55
CA GLU A 124 33.68 -10.59 -1.04
C GLU A 124 33.67 -11.96 -1.72
N ARG A 125 32.81 -12.87 -1.25
CA ARG A 125 32.63 -14.20 -1.87
C ARG A 125 31.80 -14.10 -3.15
N ALA A 126 30.72 -13.33 -3.14
CA ALA A 126 29.88 -13.08 -4.31
C ALA A 126 30.66 -12.40 -5.43
N GLU A 127 31.43 -11.36 -5.13
CA GLU A 127 32.23 -10.62 -6.10
C GLU A 127 33.25 -11.51 -6.82
N ARG A 128 33.99 -12.37 -6.07
CA ARG A 128 34.91 -13.35 -6.66
C ARG A 128 34.19 -14.33 -7.61
N ILE A 129 32.99 -14.77 -7.25
CA ILE A 129 32.20 -15.67 -8.10
C ILE A 129 31.71 -14.92 -9.34
N TYR A 130 31.21 -13.70 -9.19
CA TYR A 130 30.67 -12.89 -10.28
C TYR A 130 31.74 -12.50 -11.30
N GLN A 131 32.92 -12.09 -10.87
CA GLN A 131 34.05 -11.83 -11.76
C GLN A 131 34.42 -13.05 -12.61
N ARG A 132 34.40 -14.26 -12.03
CA ARG A 132 34.65 -15.49 -12.78
C ARG A 132 33.56 -15.77 -13.81
N LEU A 133 32.29 -15.65 -13.41
CA LEU A 133 31.15 -15.87 -14.30
C LEU A 133 31.14 -14.88 -15.47
N GLN A 134 31.55 -13.63 -15.25
CA GLN A 134 31.71 -12.63 -16.31
C GLN A 134 32.79 -13.00 -17.33
N LEU A 135 33.88 -13.63 -16.88
CA LEU A 135 34.94 -14.14 -17.75
C LEU A 135 34.54 -15.43 -18.50
N GLY A 136 33.27 -15.84 -18.43
CA GLY A 136 32.78 -17.11 -18.98
C GLY A 136 33.32 -18.34 -18.23
N LYS A 137 34.01 -18.16 -17.10
CA LYS A 137 34.52 -19.26 -16.29
C LYS A 137 33.40 -19.74 -15.38
N GLY A 138 33.11 -21.04 -15.43
CA GLY A 138 32.11 -21.65 -14.57
C GLY A 138 32.43 -21.52 -13.08
N PHE A 139 31.40 -21.76 -12.27
CA PHE A 139 31.53 -21.90 -10.83
C PHE A 139 32.44 -23.10 -10.49
N GLN A 140 33.52 -22.86 -9.76
CA GLN A 140 34.43 -23.90 -9.29
C GLN A 140 34.61 -23.77 -7.79
N THR A 141 34.27 -24.84 -7.06
CA THR A 141 34.67 -25.05 -5.67
C THR A 141 35.98 -25.81 -5.63
N GLY A 142 36.79 -25.56 -4.61
CA GLY A 142 38.06 -26.28 -4.42
C GLY A 142 37.83 -27.80 -4.32
N LEU A 143 38.79 -28.59 -4.79
CA LEU A 143 38.68 -30.05 -4.85
C LEU A 143 38.33 -30.67 -3.48
N LEU A 144 38.95 -30.17 -2.41
CA LEU A 144 38.69 -30.58 -1.02
C LEU A 144 37.37 -30.03 -0.45
N ALA A 145 36.83 -28.94 -1.02
CA ALA A 145 35.57 -28.35 -0.55
C ALA A 145 34.38 -29.25 -0.90
N ARG A 146 34.42 -29.90 -2.06
CA ARG A 146 33.39 -30.82 -2.57
C ARG A 146 33.32 -32.16 -1.84
N ILE A 147 34.38 -32.51 -1.10
CA ILE A 147 34.43 -33.76 -0.36
C ILE A 147 33.59 -33.57 0.90
N GLY A 148 32.57 -34.41 1.08
CA GLY A 148 31.73 -34.40 2.27
C GLY A 148 32.52 -34.71 3.54
N VAL A 149 31.97 -34.31 4.69
CA VAL A 149 32.56 -34.52 6.02
C VAL A 149 32.81 -36.00 6.27
N ARG A 150 31.91 -36.87 5.80
CA ARG A 150 32.07 -38.32 5.89
C ARG A 150 33.31 -38.82 5.18
N GLN A 151 33.54 -38.40 3.94
CA GLN A 151 34.73 -38.83 3.18
C GLN A 151 36.00 -38.21 3.75
N LYS A 152 35.95 -36.95 4.23
CA LYS A 152 37.08 -36.31 4.91
C LYS A 152 37.50 -37.08 6.16
N LEU A 153 36.54 -37.53 6.98
CA LEU A 153 36.82 -38.31 8.19
C LEU A 153 37.32 -39.72 7.87
N ILE A 154 36.77 -40.39 6.86
CA ILE A 154 37.29 -41.69 6.42
C ILE A 154 38.74 -41.56 5.93
N PHE A 155 39.03 -40.57 5.08
CA PHE A 155 40.38 -40.35 4.57
C PHE A 155 41.36 -39.97 5.69
N GLY A 156 40.95 -39.10 6.61
CA GLY A 156 41.76 -38.73 7.78
C GLY A 156 42.08 -39.91 8.69
N ASN A 157 41.09 -40.76 8.97
CA ASN A 157 41.28 -41.96 9.79
C ASN A 157 42.17 -43.00 9.09
N LEU A 158 42.00 -43.19 7.77
CA LEU A 158 42.88 -44.07 7.00
C LEU A 158 44.33 -43.57 6.96
N LEU A 159 44.52 -42.25 6.84
CA LEU A 159 45.84 -41.63 6.91
C LEU A 159 46.48 -41.82 8.30
N ALA A 160 45.68 -41.70 9.36
CA ALA A 160 46.14 -41.92 10.74
C ALA A 160 46.52 -43.38 11.03
N LEU A 161 46.00 -44.34 10.25
CA LEU A 161 46.35 -45.76 10.36
C LEU A 161 47.63 -46.14 9.59
N LEU A 162 48.19 -45.25 8.75
CA LEU A 162 49.40 -45.54 7.97
C LEU A 162 50.62 -45.92 8.83
N PRO A 163 50.91 -45.26 9.98
CA PRO A 163 52.02 -45.68 10.83
C PRO A 163 51.82 -47.08 11.42
N ALA A 164 50.58 -47.44 11.78
CA ALA A 164 50.25 -48.77 12.28
C ALA A 164 50.40 -49.84 11.18
N LEU A 165 50.05 -49.50 9.93
CA LEU A 165 50.29 -50.36 8.77
C LEU A 165 51.80 -50.58 8.54
N MET A 166 52.60 -49.52 8.60
CA MET A 166 54.06 -49.61 8.44
C MET A 166 54.71 -50.48 9.52
N LEU A 167 54.31 -50.31 10.78
CA LEU A 167 54.77 -51.16 11.88
C LEU A 167 54.34 -52.63 11.69
N GLY A 168 53.09 -52.85 11.26
CA GLY A 168 52.57 -54.19 10.98
C GLY A 168 53.29 -54.93 9.84
N LEU A 169 53.78 -54.20 8.83
CA LEU A 169 54.59 -54.76 7.75
C LEU A 169 56.03 -55.09 8.18
N SER A 170 56.56 -54.39 9.18
CA SER A 170 57.89 -54.64 9.75
C SER A 170 57.91 -55.74 10.82
N ALA A 171 56.74 -56.21 11.26
CA ALA A 171 56.63 -57.24 12.29
C ALA A 171 56.95 -58.64 11.75
N GLU A 172 57.40 -59.55 12.64
CA GLU A 172 57.70 -60.95 12.28
C GLU A 172 56.49 -61.70 11.68
N SER A 173 55.26 -61.30 12.05
CA SER A 173 54.02 -61.82 11.47
C SER A 173 53.27 -60.75 10.67
N GLN A 174 53.69 -60.55 9.42
CA GLN A 174 53.09 -59.58 8.50
C GLN A 174 51.59 -59.84 8.26
N ALA A 175 51.18 -61.12 8.25
CA ALA A 175 49.79 -61.51 8.04
C ALA A 175 48.86 -60.98 9.15
N LEU A 176 49.27 -61.06 10.42
CA LEU A 176 48.49 -60.54 11.54
C LEU A 176 48.38 -59.01 11.50
N GLY A 177 49.46 -58.32 11.12
CA GLY A 177 49.45 -56.85 10.96
C GLY A 177 48.49 -56.36 9.88
N LEU A 178 48.48 -57.02 8.71
CA LEU A 178 47.56 -56.71 7.61
C LEU A 178 46.10 -56.99 7.96
N ILE A 179 45.82 -58.11 8.62
CA ILE A 179 44.45 -58.46 9.06
C ILE A 179 43.96 -57.46 10.11
N GLY A 180 44.79 -57.10 11.10
CA GLY A 180 44.46 -56.11 12.11
C GLY A 180 44.14 -54.75 11.48
N PHE A 181 44.97 -54.29 10.55
CA PHE A 181 44.73 -53.06 9.80
C PHE A 181 43.40 -53.10 9.03
N ALA A 182 43.11 -54.20 8.32
CA ALA A 182 41.88 -54.35 7.56
C ALA A 182 40.62 -54.33 8.46
N ILE A 183 40.67 -55.03 9.60
CA ILE A 183 39.55 -55.07 10.56
C ILE A 183 39.34 -53.68 11.18
N THR A 184 40.41 -53.01 11.64
CA THR A 184 40.31 -51.66 12.22
C THR A 184 39.81 -50.65 11.17
N GLY A 185 40.26 -50.74 9.93
CA GLY A 185 39.79 -49.90 8.83
C GLY A 185 38.29 -50.10 8.55
N LEU A 186 37.83 -51.36 8.45
CA LEU A 186 36.42 -51.69 8.25
C LEU A 186 35.54 -51.22 9.43
N LEU A 187 35.99 -51.45 10.66
CA LEU A 187 35.30 -50.98 11.86
C LEU A 187 35.17 -49.46 11.86
N MET A 188 36.24 -48.73 11.56
CA MET A 188 36.23 -47.26 11.47
C MET A 188 35.27 -46.75 10.39
N ILE A 189 35.25 -47.37 9.21
CA ILE A 189 34.32 -46.99 8.14
C ILE A 189 32.87 -47.25 8.61
N GLY A 190 32.60 -48.38 9.26
CA GLY A 190 31.29 -48.72 9.80
C GLY A 190 30.81 -47.73 10.87
N VAL A 191 31.65 -47.46 11.88
CA VAL A 191 31.35 -46.51 12.96
C VAL A 191 31.15 -45.10 12.42
N ASN A 192 32.05 -44.60 11.56
CA ASN A 192 31.89 -43.27 10.94
C ASN A 192 30.60 -43.17 10.12
N SER A 193 30.23 -44.24 9.39
CA SER A 193 29.01 -44.25 8.59
C SER A 193 27.76 -44.25 9.47
N LEU A 194 27.77 -44.98 10.59
CA LEU A 194 26.66 -45.00 11.55
C LEU A 194 26.48 -43.63 12.24
N LEU A 195 27.58 -43.05 12.73
CA LEU A 195 27.55 -41.76 13.45
C LEU A 195 27.16 -40.59 12.53
N LEU A 196 27.57 -40.61 11.26
CA LEU A 196 27.32 -39.51 10.31
C LEU A 196 26.06 -39.70 9.45
N SER A 197 25.41 -40.87 9.50
CA SER A 197 24.15 -41.11 8.77
C SER A 197 23.04 -40.10 9.14
N PRO A 198 22.80 -39.75 10.41
CA PRO A 198 21.84 -38.70 10.77
C PRO A 198 22.21 -37.33 10.19
N LEU A 199 23.50 -36.96 10.19
CA LEU A 199 23.97 -35.70 9.61
C LEU A 199 23.70 -35.67 8.09
N GLN A 200 23.98 -36.77 7.40
CA GLN A 200 23.73 -36.88 5.97
C GLN A 200 22.24 -36.77 5.63
N LYS A 201 21.36 -37.38 6.45
CA LYS A 201 19.90 -37.23 6.30
C LYS A 201 19.45 -35.78 6.48
N LEU A 202 19.95 -35.10 7.53
CA LEU A 202 19.65 -33.69 7.76
C LEU A 202 20.14 -32.80 6.61
N ALA A 203 21.31 -33.10 6.05
CA ALA A 203 21.87 -32.36 4.93
C ALA A 203 21.04 -32.55 3.64
N THR A 204 20.54 -33.77 3.38
CA THR A 204 19.59 -34.02 2.28
C THR A 204 18.28 -33.27 2.49
N GLN A 205 17.70 -33.30 3.70
CA GLN A 205 16.48 -32.53 4.01
C GLN A 205 16.69 -31.02 3.85
N ALA A 206 17.86 -30.51 4.25
CA ALA A 206 18.21 -29.11 4.05
C ALA A 206 18.31 -28.76 2.55
N ALA A 207 18.85 -29.66 1.72
CA ALA A 207 18.92 -29.48 0.28
C ALA A 207 17.53 -29.45 -0.40
N GLU A 208 16.54 -30.16 0.15
CA GLU A 208 15.15 -30.07 -0.32
C GLU A 208 14.53 -28.68 -0.08
N VAL A 209 14.94 -27.98 0.97
CA VAL A 209 14.48 -26.60 1.25
C VAL A 209 15.03 -25.61 0.23
N TYR A 210 16.34 -25.63 0.02
CA TYR A 210 17.01 -24.77 -0.96
C TYR A 210 18.42 -25.27 -1.26
N ASP A 211 18.63 -25.74 -2.50
CA ASP A 211 19.95 -26.15 -2.96
C ASP A 211 20.40 -25.37 -4.20
N GLN A 212 21.35 -24.46 -3.99
CA GLN A 212 22.12 -23.84 -5.06
C GLN A 212 23.60 -23.79 -4.69
N PRO A 213 24.49 -24.51 -5.40
CA PRO A 213 25.92 -24.57 -5.08
C PRO A 213 26.61 -23.20 -5.02
N ALA A 214 26.25 -22.29 -5.94
CA ALA A 214 26.78 -20.94 -5.95
C ALA A 214 26.42 -20.17 -4.67
N MET A 215 25.14 -20.22 -4.26
CA MET A 215 24.68 -19.54 -3.05
C MET A 215 25.23 -20.19 -1.78
N ARG A 216 25.38 -21.52 -1.76
CA ARG A 216 26.07 -22.23 -0.68
C ARG A 216 27.45 -21.63 -0.43
N GLN A 217 28.25 -21.46 -1.49
CA GLN A 217 29.57 -20.86 -1.36
C GLN A 217 29.51 -19.39 -0.93
N VAL A 218 28.57 -18.59 -1.45
CA VAL A 218 28.40 -17.18 -1.11
C VAL A 218 28.06 -16.97 0.37
N TYR A 219 27.11 -17.74 0.92
CA TYR A 219 26.62 -17.55 2.28
C TYR A 219 27.44 -18.32 3.32
N THR A 220 27.87 -19.55 3.03
CA THR A 220 28.51 -20.45 4.01
C THR A 220 30.02 -20.61 3.81
N GLY A 221 30.47 -20.54 2.56
CA GLY A 221 31.89 -20.66 2.21
C GLY A 221 32.35 -22.12 2.21
N ARG A 222 31.40 -23.03 2.38
CA ARG A 222 31.56 -24.47 2.44
C ARG A 222 30.70 -25.12 1.36
N ASP A 223 31.14 -26.28 0.91
CA ASP A 223 30.41 -27.10 -0.07
C ASP A 223 30.11 -28.51 0.47
N ASP A 224 30.06 -28.64 1.80
CA ASP A 224 29.79 -29.87 2.53
C ASP A 224 28.40 -29.86 3.21
N GLU A 225 28.10 -30.92 3.97
CA GLU A 225 26.82 -31.13 4.66
C GLU A 225 26.48 -29.96 5.60
N PHE A 226 27.48 -29.38 6.28
CA PHE A 226 27.29 -28.19 7.10
C PHE A 226 26.92 -26.97 6.25
N GLY A 227 27.55 -26.82 5.08
CA GLY A 227 27.19 -25.78 4.12
C GLY A 227 25.74 -25.92 3.63
N GLN A 228 25.25 -27.14 3.39
CA GLN A 228 23.86 -27.41 3.01
C GLN A 228 22.89 -26.96 4.11
N ILE A 229 23.13 -27.43 5.34
CA ILE A 229 22.28 -27.10 6.49
C ILE A 229 22.28 -25.59 6.77
N GLN A 230 23.46 -24.96 6.77
CA GLN A 230 23.58 -23.52 7.02
C GLN A 230 22.89 -22.68 5.94
N LEU A 231 22.95 -23.11 4.68
CA LEU A 231 22.23 -22.44 3.59
C LEU A 231 20.72 -22.53 3.77
N ALA A 232 20.19 -23.70 4.12
CA ALA A 232 18.76 -23.88 4.38
C ALA A 232 18.28 -23.03 5.58
N LEU A 233 19.04 -22.98 6.67
CA LEU A 233 18.76 -22.10 7.81
C LEU A 233 18.79 -20.63 7.41
N LYS A 234 19.75 -20.24 6.57
CA LYS A 234 19.81 -18.87 6.03
C LYS A 234 18.59 -18.56 5.17
N MET A 235 18.13 -19.51 4.34
CA MET A 235 16.93 -19.36 3.53
C MET A 235 15.68 -19.15 4.40
N GLN A 236 15.51 -19.95 5.46
CA GLN A 236 14.41 -19.78 6.43
C GLN A 236 14.48 -18.42 7.14
N SER A 237 15.68 -18.00 7.57
CA SER A 237 15.87 -16.68 8.17
C SER A 237 15.51 -15.55 7.21
N SER A 238 15.89 -15.65 5.94
CA SER A 238 15.49 -14.69 4.90
C SER A 238 13.97 -14.65 4.69
N GLN A 239 13.31 -15.81 4.72
CA GLN A 239 11.85 -15.89 4.64
C GLN A 239 11.16 -15.22 5.83
N ILE A 240 11.62 -15.47 7.06
CA ILE A 240 11.09 -14.83 8.27
C ILE A 240 11.29 -13.31 8.19
N ASN A 241 12.49 -12.85 7.84
CA ASN A 241 12.77 -11.43 7.68
C ASN A 241 11.87 -10.80 6.61
N ALA A 242 11.61 -11.50 5.50
CA ALA A 242 10.71 -11.02 4.45
C ALA A 242 9.27 -10.83 4.95
N ILE A 243 8.77 -11.77 5.74
CA ILE A 243 7.44 -11.69 6.34
C ILE A 243 7.37 -10.52 7.32
N VAL A 244 8.35 -10.41 8.23
CA VAL A 244 8.43 -9.31 9.21
C VAL A 244 8.53 -7.96 8.51
N GLY A 245 9.39 -7.85 7.49
CA GLY A 245 9.56 -6.64 6.70
C GLY A 245 8.28 -6.20 5.98
N ARG A 246 7.56 -7.15 5.35
CA ARG A 246 6.26 -6.85 4.71
C ARG A 246 5.20 -6.45 5.73
N LEU A 247 5.17 -7.11 6.89
CA LEU A 247 4.23 -6.82 7.96
C LEU A 247 4.48 -5.44 8.57
N SER A 248 5.75 -5.05 8.72
CA SER A 248 6.14 -3.71 9.16
C SER A 248 5.72 -2.62 8.17
N ASP A 249 5.98 -2.81 6.86
CA ASP A 249 5.54 -1.89 5.80
C ASP A 249 4.01 -1.74 5.77
N THR A 250 3.30 -2.86 5.86
CA THR A 250 1.83 -2.88 5.85
C THR A 250 1.24 -2.21 7.10
N THR A 251 1.79 -2.50 8.28
CA THR A 251 1.36 -1.89 9.55
C THR A 251 1.60 -0.38 9.53
N SER A 252 2.72 0.09 8.97
CA SER A 252 3.01 1.52 8.84
C SER A 252 2.00 2.22 7.95
N LYS A 253 1.65 1.63 6.79
CA LYS A 253 0.59 2.14 5.92
C LYS A 253 -0.78 2.15 6.61
N LEU A 254 -1.11 1.09 7.32
CA LEU A 254 -2.38 0.98 8.04
C LEU A 254 -2.49 2.03 9.15
N SER A 255 -1.40 2.27 9.87
CA SER A 255 -1.32 3.33 10.89
C SER A 255 -1.52 4.72 10.29
N ASN A 256 -0.86 5.01 9.16
CA ASN A 256 -1.05 6.28 8.44
C ASN A 256 -2.51 6.44 7.96
N LEU A 257 -3.10 5.39 7.39
CA LEU A 257 -4.51 5.40 6.97
C LEU A 257 -5.45 5.61 8.15
N ALA A 258 -5.19 4.96 9.29
CA ALA A 258 -6.00 5.13 10.50
C ALA A 258 -5.93 6.58 11.02
N GLN A 259 -4.76 7.20 11.01
CA GLN A 259 -4.57 8.59 11.42
C GLN A 259 -5.33 9.56 10.50
N VAL A 260 -5.25 9.35 9.19
CA VAL A 260 -6.00 10.14 8.20
C VAL A 260 -7.51 9.95 8.41
N ASN A 261 -7.96 8.72 8.58
CA ASN A 261 -9.39 8.42 8.79
C ASN A 261 -9.93 9.04 10.09
N TYR A 262 -9.12 9.04 11.16
CA TYR A 262 -9.45 9.73 12.41
C TYR A 262 -9.61 11.24 12.18
N GLY A 263 -8.65 11.89 11.49
CA GLY A 263 -8.73 13.30 11.15
C GLY A 263 -9.99 13.65 10.34
N THR A 264 -10.29 12.85 9.31
CA THR A 264 -11.53 12.98 8.52
C THR A 264 -12.79 12.82 9.38
N SER A 265 -12.80 11.88 10.34
CA SER A 265 -13.95 11.67 11.23
C SER A 265 -14.18 12.85 12.16
N VAL A 266 -13.11 13.43 12.71
CA VAL A 266 -13.20 14.64 13.55
C VAL A 266 -13.75 15.81 12.72
N GLN A 267 -13.24 16.01 11.51
CA GLN A 267 -13.72 17.07 10.62
C GLN A 267 -15.19 16.86 10.22
N ALA A 268 -15.60 15.62 9.94
CA ALA A 268 -17.00 15.31 9.64
C ALA A 268 -17.91 15.62 10.83
N ASN A 269 -17.49 15.30 12.05
CA ASN A 269 -18.26 15.60 13.26
C ASN A 269 -18.42 17.11 13.49
N GLN A 270 -17.36 17.89 13.29
CA GLN A 270 -17.42 19.36 13.32
C GLN A 270 -18.39 19.90 12.26
N GLY A 271 -18.38 19.32 11.06
CA GLY A 271 -19.33 19.66 10.00
C GLY A 271 -20.79 19.37 10.40
N VAL A 272 -21.05 18.26 11.09
CA VAL A 272 -22.38 17.93 11.62
C VAL A 272 -22.81 18.93 12.69
N GLU A 273 -21.93 19.32 13.60
CA GLU A 273 -22.22 20.35 14.62
C GLU A 273 -22.58 21.70 13.98
N GLN A 274 -21.82 22.13 12.96
CA GLN A 274 -22.12 23.35 12.22
C GLN A 274 -23.47 23.26 11.49
N GLN A 275 -23.74 22.13 10.84
CA GLN A 275 -25.02 21.90 10.16
C GLN A 275 -26.20 21.92 11.15
N GLN A 276 -26.01 21.44 12.38
CA GLN A 276 -27.02 21.52 13.43
C GLN A 276 -27.31 22.97 13.85
N GLN A 277 -26.28 23.82 13.96
CA GLN A 277 -26.44 25.24 14.25
C GLN A 277 -27.20 25.96 13.13
N GLU A 278 -26.86 25.67 11.87
CA GLU A 278 -27.58 26.21 10.71
C GLU A 278 -29.05 25.78 10.70
N LEU A 279 -29.34 24.51 10.97
CA LEU A 279 -30.72 24.01 11.10
C LEU A 279 -31.49 24.71 12.24
N SER A 280 -30.82 25.02 13.36
CA SER A 280 -31.43 25.78 14.46
C SER A 280 -31.81 27.20 14.05
N MET A 281 -30.95 27.87 13.27
CA MET A 281 -31.27 29.19 12.71
C MET A 281 -32.44 29.13 11.72
N VAL A 282 -32.48 28.11 10.85
CA VAL A 282 -33.61 27.89 9.94
C VAL A 282 -34.91 27.68 10.72
N ALA A 283 -34.90 26.86 11.79
CA ALA A 283 -36.08 26.66 12.63
C ALA A 283 -36.56 27.95 13.30
N THR A 284 -35.63 28.81 13.72
CA THR A 284 -35.93 30.13 14.29
C THR A 284 -36.57 31.05 13.24
N ALA A 285 -35.99 31.11 12.03
CA ALA A 285 -36.54 31.88 10.91
C ALA A 285 -37.94 31.38 10.52
N MET A 286 -38.16 30.06 10.52
CA MET A 286 -39.49 29.46 10.30
C MET A 286 -40.49 29.88 11.37
N THR A 287 -40.08 29.96 12.63
CA THR A 287 -40.95 30.42 13.73
C THR A 287 -41.35 31.89 13.54
N GLN A 288 -40.40 32.74 13.16
CA GLN A 288 -40.70 34.14 12.83
C GLN A 288 -41.63 34.24 11.61
N MET A 289 -41.40 33.43 10.57
CA MET A 289 -42.25 33.40 9.39
C MET A 289 -43.70 33.01 9.74
N VAL A 290 -43.91 32.03 10.64
CA VAL A 290 -45.25 31.67 11.12
C VAL A 290 -45.92 32.86 11.83
N ALA A 291 -45.20 33.59 12.68
CA ALA A 291 -45.72 34.78 13.33
C ALA A 291 -46.13 35.86 12.31
N THR A 292 -45.28 36.12 11.31
CA THR A 292 -45.57 37.08 10.24
C THR A 292 -46.79 36.65 9.41
N VAL A 293 -46.93 35.35 9.10
CA VAL A 293 -48.11 34.83 8.39
C VAL A 293 -49.39 35.03 9.21
N GLN A 294 -49.34 34.81 10.53
CA GLN A 294 -50.48 35.08 11.42
C GLN A 294 -50.82 36.58 11.48
N GLU A 295 -49.82 37.46 11.52
CA GLU A 295 -50.01 38.90 11.50
C GLU A 295 -50.64 39.37 10.18
N ILE A 296 -50.15 38.87 9.05
CA ILE A 296 -50.73 39.12 7.71
C ILE A 296 -52.19 38.66 7.67
N ALA A 297 -52.50 37.46 8.16
CA ALA A 297 -53.87 36.94 8.20
C ALA A 297 -54.79 37.82 9.05
N ARG A 298 -54.33 38.24 10.24
CA ARG A 298 -55.07 39.15 11.12
C ARG A 298 -55.32 40.52 10.48
N ASN A 299 -54.28 41.13 9.90
CA ASN A 299 -54.41 42.43 9.25
C ASN A 299 -55.35 42.37 8.03
N THR A 300 -55.30 41.27 7.26
CA THR A 300 -56.22 41.03 6.15
C THR A 300 -57.66 40.93 6.64
N ALA A 301 -57.91 40.23 7.76
CA ALA A 301 -59.24 40.14 8.36
C ALA A 301 -59.75 41.51 8.86
N LEU A 302 -58.91 42.29 9.53
CA LEU A 302 -59.25 43.64 9.98
C LEU A 302 -59.56 44.58 8.80
N ALA A 303 -58.74 44.54 7.75
CA ALA A 303 -58.97 45.31 6.54
C ALA A 303 -60.27 44.91 5.85
N SER A 304 -60.59 43.61 5.81
CA SER A 304 -61.87 43.12 5.27
C SER A 304 -63.07 43.64 6.07
N GLU A 305 -62.99 43.65 7.40
CA GLU A 305 -64.08 44.14 8.26
C GLU A 305 -64.25 45.67 8.16
N ALA A 306 -63.15 46.41 8.12
CA ALA A 306 -63.17 47.86 7.91
C ALA A 306 -63.77 48.22 6.53
N THR A 307 -63.40 47.46 5.49
CA THR A 307 -63.98 47.61 4.14
C THR A 307 -65.48 47.35 4.15
N ARG A 308 -65.94 46.29 4.84
CA ARG A 308 -67.36 45.97 4.97
C ARG A 308 -68.13 47.07 5.71
N SER A 309 -67.56 47.63 6.77
CA SER A 309 -68.15 48.75 7.50
C SER A 309 -68.21 50.03 6.65
N GLY A 310 -67.13 50.35 5.91
CA GLY A 310 -67.11 51.47 4.96
C GLY A 310 -68.14 51.32 3.84
N GLN A 311 -68.34 50.09 3.35
CA GLN A 311 -69.39 49.80 2.36
C GLN A 311 -70.78 50.06 2.92
N LYS A 312 -71.06 49.64 4.17
CA LYS A 312 -72.34 49.89 4.83
C LYS A 312 -72.61 51.39 5.05
N GLU A 313 -71.59 52.15 5.45
CA GLU A 313 -71.69 53.60 5.61
C GLU A 313 -71.95 54.28 4.25
N SER A 314 -71.26 53.82 3.20
CA SER A 314 -71.47 54.32 1.84
C SER A 314 -72.87 54.02 1.31
N GLU A 315 -73.46 52.85 1.62
CA GLU A 315 -74.85 52.52 1.32
C GLU A 315 -75.82 53.45 2.08
N SER A 316 -75.56 53.72 3.36
CA SER A 316 -76.37 54.67 4.14
C SER A 316 -76.29 56.09 3.55
N GLY A 317 -75.09 56.55 3.20
CA GLY A 317 -74.88 57.83 2.54
C GLY A 317 -75.60 57.93 1.20
N GLN A 318 -75.59 56.88 0.39
CA GLN A 318 -76.37 56.81 -0.85
C GLN A 318 -77.88 56.96 -0.59
N ASN A 319 -78.41 56.32 0.45
CA ASN A 319 -79.83 56.47 0.81
C ASN A 319 -80.17 57.91 1.23
N VAL A 320 -79.30 58.59 1.99
CA VAL A 320 -79.50 59.99 2.38
C VAL A 320 -79.44 60.92 1.16
N VAL A 321 -78.49 60.72 0.25
CA VAL A 321 -78.41 61.46 -1.01
C VAL A 321 -79.69 61.26 -1.82
N GLN A 322 -80.18 60.02 -1.93
CA GLN A 322 -81.43 59.72 -2.63
C GLN A 322 -82.62 60.45 -2.00
N GLN A 323 -82.76 60.42 -0.68
CA GLN A 323 -83.83 61.14 0.03
C GLN A 323 -83.72 62.66 -0.16
N THR A 324 -82.50 63.19 -0.24
CA THR A 324 -82.26 64.61 -0.52
C THR A 324 -82.68 64.97 -1.94
N VAL A 325 -82.36 64.13 -2.93
CA VAL A 325 -82.81 64.28 -4.32
C VAL A 325 -84.34 64.28 -4.40
N ASP A 326 -85.00 63.35 -3.69
CA ASP A 326 -86.46 63.27 -3.65
C ASP A 326 -87.08 64.53 -3.01
N SER A 327 -86.45 65.05 -1.94
CA SER A 327 -86.88 66.28 -1.28
C SER A 327 -86.68 67.52 -2.16
N ILE A 328 -85.57 67.61 -2.90
CA ILE A 328 -85.32 68.68 -3.87
C ILE A 328 -86.36 68.64 -5.00
N ASN A 329 -86.71 67.45 -5.48
CA ASN A 329 -87.76 67.27 -6.48
C ASN A 329 -89.13 67.70 -5.95
N ALA A 330 -89.46 67.34 -4.71
CA ALA A 330 -90.70 67.78 -4.06
C ALA A 330 -90.75 69.30 -3.91
N LEU A 331 -89.68 69.93 -3.41
CA LEU A 331 -89.57 71.39 -3.29
C LEU A 331 -89.68 72.09 -4.65
N SER A 332 -89.04 71.54 -5.68
CA SER A 332 -89.17 72.04 -7.06
C SER A 332 -90.62 72.01 -7.52
N GLY A 333 -91.36 70.94 -7.22
CA GLY A 333 -92.81 70.84 -7.44
C GLY A 333 -93.60 71.91 -6.70
N ASP A 334 -93.34 72.10 -5.39
CA ASP A 334 -94.01 73.13 -4.58
C ASP A 334 -93.75 74.55 -5.11
N VAL A 335 -92.51 74.84 -5.53
CA VAL A 335 -92.14 76.13 -6.13
C VAL A 335 -92.86 76.34 -7.46
N GLN A 336 -92.96 75.31 -8.32
CA GLN A 336 -93.75 75.39 -9.56
C GLN A 336 -95.24 75.64 -9.27
N GLN A 337 -95.78 74.99 -8.24
CA GLN A 337 -97.18 75.17 -7.84
C GLN A 337 -97.44 76.57 -7.27
N ALA A 338 -96.54 77.09 -6.43
CA ALA A 338 -96.59 78.46 -5.93
C ALA A 338 -96.49 79.47 -7.07
N ALA A 339 -95.58 79.27 -8.03
CA ALA A 339 -95.47 80.10 -9.23
C ALA A 339 -96.77 80.07 -10.06
N ALA A 340 -97.41 78.91 -10.21
CA ALA A 340 -98.70 78.79 -10.89
C ALA A 340 -99.84 79.52 -10.15
N VAL A 341 -99.85 79.50 -8.82
CA VAL A 341 -100.81 80.25 -8.00
C VAL A 341 -100.58 81.75 -8.12
N ILE A 342 -99.32 82.21 -8.11
CA ILE A 342 -98.97 83.62 -8.33
C ILE A 342 -99.39 84.07 -9.74
N ASP A 343 -99.14 83.26 -10.78
CA ASP A 343 -99.59 83.55 -12.15
C ASP A 343 -101.13 83.64 -12.23
N ARG A 344 -101.84 82.73 -11.54
CA ARG A 344 -103.32 82.74 -11.47
C ARG A 344 -103.85 83.97 -10.71
N LEU A 345 -103.24 84.35 -9.59
CA LEU A 345 -103.56 85.57 -8.84
C LEU A 345 -103.25 86.84 -9.63
N SER A 346 -102.13 86.86 -10.38
CA SER A 346 -101.77 87.95 -11.28
C SER A 346 -102.82 88.13 -12.38
N LYS A 347 -103.29 87.01 -12.98
CA LYS A 347 -104.38 87.03 -13.97
C LYS A 347 -105.71 87.53 -13.37
N GLN A 348 -106.10 87.02 -12.19
CA GLN A 348 -107.32 87.49 -11.51
C GLN A 348 -107.26 88.96 -11.07
N SER A 349 -106.09 89.46 -10.65
CA SER A 349 -105.90 90.87 -10.31
C SER A 349 -105.97 91.78 -11.54
N ALA A 350 -105.55 91.29 -12.71
CA ALA A 350 -105.71 91.99 -13.98
C ALA A 350 -107.18 92.05 -14.45
N ASP A 351 -108.00 91.07 -14.07
CA ASP A 351 -109.44 91.05 -14.38
C ASP A 351 -110.28 91.96 -13.45
N ILE A 352 -109.81 92.27 -12.23
CA ILE A 352 -110.48 93.22 -11.31
C ILE A 352 -110.21 94.69 -11.72
N GLY A 353 -109.21 94.92 -12.59
CA GLY A 353 -108.85 96.25 -13.12
C GLY A 353 -109.60 96.67 -14.39
N ARG A 354 -110.62 95.93 -14.84
CA ARG A 354 -111.52 96.28 -15.94
C ARG A 354 -112.95 96.27 -15.47
#